data_AF-A0A085F251-F1
#
_entry.id   AF-A0A085F251-F1
#
_cell.length_a   1.000
_cell.length_b   1.000
_cell.length_c   1.000
_cell.angle_alpha   90.00
_cell.angle_beta   90.00
_cell.angle_gamma   90.00
#
_symmetry.space_group_name_H-M   'P 1'
#
loop_
_entity.id
_entity.type
_entity.pdbx_description
1 polymer ?
#
loop_
_entity_poly.entity_id
_entity_poly.type
_entity_poly.pdbx_seq_one_letter_code
_entity_poly.pdbx_strand_id
1 'polypeptide(L)'
;MRIRELAVGAGLAGLLAGVVMLTLPAPEPVKVAVPAPRALPAPALQPAPPAARAPAAPVPAAGQAPASWRELHARFVQAPNLRVFFYEAMRKPGSGAYFYASNVLETCRRALEQTLPALPAARRAAAEELLRRCDFTPEGLEDAERELGAARNLRLSTDPLLGSMFDYLAADGPEGRSRMLLAAFEQGNPDVIASLVSPVFHERVPVRDEQDSTARGVPFGGALVACRLGADCGPGAPRTLELCMMLGWCADSVPAALQQGLGAQFAALDRLASQVVDEIRRRDARRLVPAPRD
;
A
#
# COMPACT_ATOMS: atom_id res chain seq x y z
N MET A 1 -30.24 10.36 21.31
CA MET A 1 -29.27 9.31 21.69
C MET A 1 -29.43 8.13 20.73
N ARG A 2 -28.48 7.97 19.79
CA ARG A 2 -28.14 6.77 18.98
C ARG A 2 -27.58 7.22 17.63
N ILE A 3 -26.28 7.55 17.63
CA ILE A 3 -25.41 7.51 16.45
C ILE A 3 -24.22 6.67 16.91
N ARG A 4 -24.24 5.38 16.60
CA ARG A 4 -23.09 4.47 16.69
C ARG A 4 -23.23 3.53 15.51
N GLU A 5 -22.09 3.12 14.96
CA GLU A 5 -21.89 2.36 13.71
C GLU A 5 -21.72 3.24 12.47
N LEU A 6 -20.57 3.92 12.36
CA LEU A 6 -19.92 4.31 11.10
C LEU A 6 -18.50 4.78 11.42
N ALA A 7 -17.65 3.88 11.91
CA ALA A 7 -16.23 4.17 12.15
C ALA A 7 -15.41 2.86 12.24
N VAL A 8 -15.54 1.99 11.24
CA VAL A 8 -14.61 0.87 11.05
C VAL A 8 -14.35 0.81 9.54
N GLY A 9 -13.33 1.53 9.06
CA GLY A 9 -13.08 1.56 7.62
C GLY A 9 -11.94 2.45 7.11
N ALA A 10 -11.18 3.14 7.96
CA ALA A 10 -10.12 4.04 7.50
C ALA A 10 -8.68 3.59 7.85
N GLY A 11 -8.50 2.52 8.63
CA GLY A 11 -7.18 2.06 9.09
C GLY A 11 -6.60 0.81 8.42
N LEU A 12 -7.33 0.19 7.48
CA LEU A 12 -6.98 -1.12 6.90
C LEU A 12 -6.85 -1.15 5.37
N ALA A 13 -7.11 -0.03 4.69
CA ALA A 13 -7.05 0.02 3.22
C ALA A 13 -5.63 0.09 2.65
N GLY A 14 -4.63 0.53 3.42
CA GLY A 14 -3.23 0.58 2.99
C GLY A 14 -2.51 -0.78 2.91
N LEU A 15 -3.19 -1.88 3.27
CA LEU A 15 -2.63 -3.23 3.28
C LEU A 15 -3.53 -4.26 2.56
N LEU A 16 -4.66 -3.84 1.98
CA LEU A 16 -5.68 -4.73 1.41
C LEU A 16 -5.97 -4.53 -0.09
N ALA A 17 -5.14 -3.80 -0.84
CA ALA A 17 -5.19 -3.87 -2.30
C ALA A 17 -4.54 -5.15 -2.88
N GLY A 18 -3.93 -6.00 -2.05
CA GLY A 18 -3.33 -7.28 -2.45
C GLY A 18 -4.06 -8.55 -1.98
N VAL A 19 -5.13 -8.45 -1.17
CA VAL A 19 -5.80 -9.63 -0.55
C VAL A 19 -7.16 -9.95 -1.17
N VAL A 20 -7.74 -9.06 -1.99
CA VAL A 20 -9.06 -9.29 -2.60
C VAL A 20 -9.05 -10.33 -3.74
N MET A 21 -7.87 -10.84 -4.15
CA MET A 21 -7.76 -11.97 -5.09
C MET A 21 -7.86 -13.37 -4.44
N LEU A 22 -7.98 -13.49 -3.11
CA LEU A 22 -7.98 -14.80 -2.42
C LEU A 22 -9.26 -15.17 -1.65
N THR A 23 -10.37 -14.43 -1.81
CA THR A 23 -11.64 -14.75 -1.10
C THR A 23 -12.86 -14.91 -2.01
N LEU A 24 -12.67 -15.31 -3.28
CA LEU A 24 -13.80 -15.83 -4.06
C LEU A 24 -14.13 -17.25 -3.56
N PRO A 25 -15.36 -17.53 -3.11
CA PRO A 25 -15.75 -18.90 -2.80
C PRO A 25 -15.67 -19.74 -4.07
N ALA A 26 -14.95 -20.86 -3.99
CA ALA A 26 -14.98 -21.86 -5.05
C ALA A 26 -16.43 -22.33 -5.26
N PRO A 27 -16.91 -22.52 -6.51
CA PRO A 27 -18.23 -23.08 -6.74
C PRO A 27 -18.29 -24.48 -6.13
N GLU A 28 -19.32 -24.74 -5.31
CA GLU A 28 -19.55 -26.04 -4.70
C GLU A 28 -19.69 -27.13 -5.79
N PRO A 29 -19.04 -28.29 -5.64
CA PRO A 29 -19.30 -29.41 -6.52
C PRO A 29 -20.71 -29.94 -6.26
N VAL A 30 -21.52 -29.97 -7.30
CA VAL A 30 -22.83 -30.64 -7.33
C VAL A 30 -22.67 -32.09 -6.84
N LYS A 31 -23.29 -32.41 -5.70
CA LYS A 31 -23.34 -33.77 -5.17
C LYS A 31 -24.27 -34.63 -6.03
N VAL A 32 -23.70 -35.32 -7.02
CA VAL A 32 -24.35 -36.48 -7.65
C VAL A 32 -24.01 -37.69 -6.79
N ALA A 33 -25.02 -38.29 -6.16
CA ALA A 33 -24.86 -39.50 -5.36
C ALA A 33 -24.59 -40.70 -6.29
N VAL A 34 -23.34 -41.16 -6.31
CA VAL A 34 -22.94 -42.44 -6.90
C VAL A 34 -22.66 -43.42 -5.76
N PRO A 35 -23.24 -44.64 -5.75
CA PRO A 35 -23.02 -45.60 -4.68
C PRO A 35 -21.56 -46.09 -4.65
N ALA A 36 -21.02 -46.22 -3.44
CA ALA A 36 -19.63 -46.58 -3.18
C ALA A 36 -19.28 -48.01 -3.66
N PRO A 37 -18.14 -48.23 -4.32
CA PRO A 37 -17.59 -49.56 -4.52
C PRO A 37 -16.99 -50.11 -3.22
N ARG A 38 -17.16 -51.42 -3.00
CA ARG A 38 -16.58 -52.17 -1.88
C ARG A 38 -15.06 -52.02 -1.80
N ALA A 39 -14.56 -51.75 -0.59
CA ALA A 39 -13.13 -51.69 -0.29
C ALA A 39 -12.47 -53.07 -0.42
N LEU A 40 -11.36 -53.12 -1.15
CA LEU A 40 -10.36 -54.20 -1.06
C LEU A 40 -9.24 -53.75 -0.11
N PRO A 41 -8.59 -54.68 0.61
CA PRO A 41 -7.54 -54.34 1.58
C PRO A 41 -6.28 -53.79 0.88
N ALA A 42 -5.72 -52.71 1.44
CA ALA A 42 -4.51 -52.06 0.96
C ALA A 42 -3.25 -52.89 1.28
N PRO A 43 -2.25 -52.94 0.38
CA PRO A 43 -0.95 -53.54 0.68
C PRO A 43 -0.12 -52.62 1.59
N ALA A 44 0.68 -53.21 2.47
CA ALA A 44 1.51 -52.52 3.44
C ALA A 44 2.55 -51.60 2.74
N LEU A 45 2.46 -50.30 3.03
CA LEU A 45 3.44 -49.29 2.64
C LEU A 45 4.68 -49.39 3.55
N GLN A 46 5.84 -49.61 2.93
CA GLN A 46 7.14 -49.41 3.57
C GLN A 46 7.38 -47.90 3.84
N PRO A 47 8.11 -47.54 4.90
CA PRO A 47 8.42 -46.14 5.20
C PRO A 47 9.33 -45.54 4.12
N ALA A 48 8.94 -44.38 3.60
CA ALA A 48 9.73 -43.60 2.65
C ALA A 48 11.04 -43.11 3.31
N PRO A 49 12.15 -43.05 2.56
CA PRO A 49 13.40 -42.49 3.06
C PRO A 49 13.27 -40.98 3.31
N PRO A 50 14.04 -40.41 4.26
CA PRO A 50 13.97 -39.00 4.58
C PRO A 50 14.38 -38.14 3.37
N ALA A 51 13.50 -37.22 2.98
CA ALA A 51 13.76 -36.27 1.92
C ALA A 51 14.97 -35.39 2.28
N ALA A 52 16.02 -35.45 1.45
CA ALA A 52 17.13 -34.52 1.52
C ALA A 52 16.60 -33.09 1.33
N ARG A 53 16.81 -32.22 2.33
CA ARG A 53 16.57 -30.78 2.20
C ARG A 53 17.44 -30.26 1.06
N ALA A 54 16.80 -29.85 -0.03
CA ALA A 54 17.48 -29.10 -1.08
C ALA A 54 18.09 -27.82 -0.46
N PRO A 55 19.35 -27.48 -0.77
CA PRO A 55 19.94 -26.24 -0.31
C PRO A 55 19.11 -25.06 -0.83
N ALA A 56 18.84 -24.09 0.05
CA ALA A 56 18.18 -22.85 -0.31
C ALA A 56 18.90 -22.24 -1.52
N ALA A 57 18.13 -21.93 -2.57
CA ALA A 57 18.67 -21.27 -3.75
C ALA A 57 19.37 -19.96 -3.30
N PRO A 58 20.56 -19.64 -3.83
CA PRO A 58 21.21 -18.39 -3.54
C PRO A 58 20.31 -17.23 -3.98
N VAL A 59 20.05 -16.33 -3.04
CA VAL A 59 19.42 -15.02 -3.33
C VAL A 59 20.27 -14.37 -4.42
N PRO A 60 19.69 -13.98 -5.57
CA PRO A 60 20.46 -13.30 -6.60
C PRO A 60 21.09 -12.05 -6.00
N ALA A 61 22.40 -11.91 -6.18
CA ALA A 61 23.14 -10.73 -5.75
C ALA A 61 22.47 -9.47 -6.34
N ALA A 62 22.29 -8.45 -5.50
CA ALA A 62 21.66 -7.18 -5.83
C ALA A 62 22.34 -6.54 -7.05
N GLY A 63 21.77 -6.79 -8.23
CA GLY A 63 21.96 -5.95 -9.39
C GLY A 63 21.38 -4.58 -9.06
N GLN A 64 22.16 -3.53 -9.30
CA GLN A 64 21.79 -2.12 -9.15
C GLN A 64 20.28 -1.91 -9.38
N ALA A 65 19.55 -1.48 -8.35
CA ALA A 65 18.17 -1.03 -8.54
C ALA A 65 18.19 0.07 -9.62
N PRO A 66 17.54 -0.14 -10.77
CA PRO A 66 17.72 0.73 -11.92
C PRO A 66 17.12 2.10 -11.63
N ALA A 67 17.70 3.14 -12.23
CA ALA A 67 17.21 4.53 -12.22
C ALA A 67 15.74 4.70 -12.71
N SER A 68 15.06 3.62 -13.07
CA SER A 68 13.77 3.58 -13.77
C SER A 68 12.57 4.04 -12.93
N TRP A 69 12.51 3.76 -11.62
CA TRP A 69 11.38 4.23 -10.81
C TRP A 69 11.44 5.73 -10.55
N ARG A 70 12.65 6.31 -10.45
CA ARG A 70 12.82 7.77 -10.23
C ARG A 70 12.33 8.56 -11.44
N GLU A 71 12.63 8.05 -12.64
CA GLU A 71 12.10 8.62 -13.89
C GLU A 71 10.57 8.50 -13.97
N LEU A 72 10.01 7.37 -13.53
CA LEU A 72 8.55 7.21 -13.44
C LEU A 72 7.93 8.17 -12.41
N HIS A 73 8.54 8.32 -11.23
CA HIS A 73 8.11 9.26 -10.21
C HIS A 73 8.17 10.71 -10.71
N ALA A 74 9.26 11.09 -11.39
CA ALA A 74 9.39 12.42 -11.97
C ALA A 74 8.28 12.69 -13.00
N ARG A 75 7.96 11.71 -13.86
CA ARG A 75 6.82 11.78 -14.78
C ARG A 75 5.49 11.89 -14.05
N PHE A 76 5.28 11.15 -12.97
CA PHE A 76 4.08 11.25 -12.13
C PHE A 76 3.90 12.66 -11.56
N VAL A 77 4.96 13.22 -10.98
CA VAL A 77 4.93 14.57 -10.39
C VAL A 77 4.67 15.63 -11.45
N GLN A 78 5.30 15.51 -12.62
CA GLN A 78 5.24 16.49 -13.71
C GLN A 78 4.07 16.30 -14.67
N ALA A 79 3.30 15.22 -14.53
CA ALA A 79 2.22 14.91 -15.46
C ALA A 79 1.17 16.04 -15.48
N PRO A 80 0.64 16.41 -16.66
CA PRO A 80 -0.40 17.43 -16.76
C PRO A 80 -1.67 17.02 -16.02
N ASN A 81 -1.97 15.72 -16.01
CA ASN A 81 -2.97 15.08 -15.16
C ASN A 81 -2.65 13.58 -14.99
N LEU A 82 -3.28 12.94 -14.00
CA LEU A 82 -3.04 11.56 -13.62
C LEU A 82 -3.60 10.56 -14.62
N ARG A 83 -4.66 10.91 -15.37
CA ARG A 83 -5.18 10.08 -16.47
C ARG A 83 -4.16 9.88 -17.58
N VAL A 84 -3.51 10.96 -18.03
CA VAL A 84 -2.44 10.90 -19.04
C VAL A 84 -1.28 10.05 -18.52
N PHE A 85 -0.83 10.31 -17.29
CA PHE A 85 0.22 9.51 -16.67
C PHE A 85 -0.14 8.01 -16.64
N PHE A 86 -1.37 7.67 -16.24
CA PHE A 86 -1.83 6.28 -16.18
C PHE A 86 -1.68 5.58 -17.53
N TYR A 87 -2.27 6.14 -18.60
CA TYR A 87 -2.23 5.50 -19.92
C TYR A 87 -0.81 5.45 -20.50
N GLU A 88 0.02 6.46 -20.24
CA GLU A 88 1.44 6.43 -20.65
C GLU A 88 2.22 5.33 -19.91
N ALA A 89 2.00 5.19 -18.61
CA ALA A 89 2.62 4.14 -17.80
C ALA A 89 2.15 2.74 -18.24
N MET A 90 0.88 2.58 -18.56
CA MET A 90 0.29 1.30 -18.97
C MET A 90 0.61 0.89 -20.40
N ARG A 91 0.88 1.84 -21.31
CA ARG A 91 1.28 1.54 -22.71
C ARG A 91 2.63 0.82 -22.81
N LYS A 92 3.57 1.15 -21.92
CA LYS A 92 4.88 0.50 -21.83
C LYS A 92 5.21 0.29 -20.34
N PRO A 93 4.62 -0.75 -19.71
CA PRO A 93 4.77 -0.95 -18.27
C PRO A 93 6.24 -1.24 -17.96
N GLY A 94 6.87 -0.29 -17.28
CA GLY A 94 8.22 -0.40 -16.73
C GLY A 94 8.20 -0.72 -15.24
N SER A 95 9.39 -0.68 -14.62
CA SER A 95 9.51 -0.88 -13.18
C SER A 95 8.70 0.15 -12.40
N GLY A 96 7.69 -0.28 -11.65
CA GLY A 96 6.83 0.59 -10.86
C GLY A 96 5.54 1.04 -11.54
N ALA A 97 5.33 0.73 -12.83
CA ALA A 97 4.16 1.22 -13.56
C ALA A 97 2.84 0.80 -12.91
N TYR A 98 2.73 -0.45 -12.47
CA TYR A 98 1.53 -0.96 -11.83
C TYR A 98 1.35 -0.40 -10.43
N PHE A 99 2.44 -0.23 -9.67
CA PHE A 99 2.39 0.43 -8.36
C PHE A 99 1.80 1.84 -8.46
N TYR A 100 2.34 2.67 -9.36
CA TYR A 100 1.83 4.03 -9.55
C TYR A 100 0.42 4.06 -10.16
N ALA A 101 0.13 3.17 -11.12
CA ALA A 101 -1.19 3.08 -11.72
C ALA A 101 -2.28 2.77 -10.68
N SER A 102 -2.05 1.79 -9.80
CA SER A 102 -2.97 1.47 -8.69
C SER A 102 -3.19 2.67 -7.77
N ASN A 103 -2.12 3.38 -7.39
CA ASN A 103 -2.23 4.56 -6.54
C ASN A 103 -3.02 5.69 -7.20
N VAL A 104 -2.84 5.90 -8.52
CA VAL A 104 -3.61 6.88 -9.29
C VAL A 104 -5.09 6.54 -9.28
N LEU A 105 -5.45 5.31 -9.61
CA LEU A 105 -6.86 4.90 -9.66
C LEU A 105 -7.51 5.01 -8.30
N GLU A 106 -6.84 4.57 -7.22
CA GLU A 106 -7.38 4.69 -5.86
C GLU A 106 -7.62 6.15 -5.46
N THR A 107 -6.64 7.02 -5.72
CA THR A 107 -6.75 8.46 -5.41
C THR A 107 -7.92 9.09 -6.18
N CYS A 108 -8.03 8.78 -7.48
CA CYS A 108 -9.05 9.37 -8.34
C CYS A 108 -10.44 8.84 -8.07
N ARG A 109 -10.57 7.56 -7.70
CA ARG A 109 -11.84 7.00 -7.21
C ARG A 109 -12.36 7.76 -6.01
N ARG A 110 -11.52 7.97 -4.99
CA ARG A 110 -11.89 8.71 -3.77
C ARG A 110 -12.31 10.15 -4.06
N ALA A 111 -11.66 10.79 -5.03
CA ALA A 111 -12.00 12.14 -5.48
C ALA A 111 -13.38 12.18 -6.17
N LEU A 112 -13.65 11.23 -7.07
CA LEU A 112 -14.92 11.13 -7.81
C LEU A 112 -16.11 10.76 -6.91
N GLU A 113 -15.88 10.01 -5.83
CA GLU A 113 -16.91 9.67 -4.84
C GLU A 113 -17.35 10.88 -3.98
N GLN A 114 -16.65 12.02 -4.03
CA GLN A 114 -17.01 13.19 -3.23
C GLN A 114 -18.22 13.96 -3.77
N THR A 115 -19.15 14.27 -2.87
CA THR A 115 -20.28 15.16 -3.18
C THR A 115 -19.89 16.64 -2.98
N LEU A 116 -19.31 17.27 -4.01
CA LEU A 116 -18.72 18.62 -3.93
C LEU A 116 -19.61 19.73 -3.34
N PRO A 117 -20.92 19.85 -3.69
CA PRO A 117 -21.75 20.95 -3.18
C PRO A 117 -21.93 20.93 -1.67
N ALA A 118 -21.84 19.75 -1.05
CA ALA A 118 -22.00 19.55 0.38
C ALA A 118 -20.72 19.86 1.19
N LEU A 119 -19.58 20.03 0.53
CA LEU A 119 -18.30 20.27 1.20
C LEU A 119 -18.11 21.74 1.59
N PRO A 120 -17.51 22.02 2.76
CA PRO A 120 -17.00 23.36 3.11
C PRO A 120 -16.02 23.89 2.05
N ALA A 121 -15.91 25.22 1.92
CA ALA A 121 -15.17 25.87 0.85
C ALA A 121 -13.73 25.34 0.64
N ALA A 122 -12.94 25.23 1.72
CA ALA A 122 -11.56 24.72 1.61
C ALA A 122 -11.50 23.25 1.15
N ARG A 123 -12.40 22.40 1.65
CA ARG A 123 -12.49 20.99 1.24
C ARG A 123 -12.94 20.84 -0.20
N ARG A 124 -13.88 21.68 -0.63
CA ARG A 124 -14.36 21.73 -2.01
C ARG A 124 -13.24 22.13 -2.96
N ALA A 125 -12.47 23.17 -2.64
CA ALA A 125 -11.34 23.59 -3.47
C ALA A 125 -10.29 22.49 -3.64
N ALA A 126 -9.96 21.75 -2.57
CA ALA A 126 -9.05 20.61 -2.68
C ALA A 126 -9.64 19.46 -3.50
N ALA A 127 -10.93 19.18 -3.35
CA ALA A 127 -11.61 18.16 -4.14
C ALA A 127 -11.67 18.53 -5.64
N GLU A 128 -11.99 19.79 -5.97
CA GLU A 128 -11.98 20.32 -7.33
C GLU A 128 -10.58 20.26 -7.95
N GLU A 129 -9.53 20.62 -7.20
CA GLU A 129 -8.15 20.53 -7.66
C GLU A 129 -7.72 19.06 -7.87
N LEU A 130 -8.10 18.16 -6.97
CA LEU A 130 -7.80 16.73 -7.12
C LEU A 130 -8.54 16.12 -8.31
N LEU A 131 -9.81 16.49 -8.53
CA LEU A 131 -10.58 16.09 -9.72
C LEU A 131 -9.95 16.63 -11.01
N ARG A 132 -9.54 17.91 -11.02
CA ARG A 132 -8.82 18.52 -12.14
C ARG A 132 -7.51 17.79 -12.42
N ARG A 133 -6.77 17.40 -11.38
CA ARG A 133 -5.52 16.65 -11.51
C ARG A 133 -5.76 15.21 -11.93
N CYS A 134 -6.87 14.59 -11.53
CA CYS A 134 -7.26 13.25 -11.97
C CYS A 134 -7.65 13.22 -13.45
N ASP A 135 -8.50 14.17 -13.88
CA ASP A 135 -9.01 14.27 -15.26
C ASP A 135 -9.70 12.99 -15.76
N PHE A 136 -10.30 12.21 -14.86
CA PHE A 136 -11.11 11.03 -15.19
C PHE A 136 -12.60 11.37 -15.15
N THR A 137 -13.37 10.83 -16.09
CA THR A 137 -14.82 10.64 -15.89
C THR A 137 -15.04 9.35 -15.08
N PRO A 138 -16.21 9.15 -14.44
CA PRO A 138 -16.54 7.89 -13.78
C PRO A 138 -16.33 6.67 -14.69
N GLU A 139 -16.84 6.74 -15.93
CA GLU A 139 -16.71 5.65 -16.91
C GLU A 139 -15.25 5.45 -17.32
N GLY A 140 -14.50 6.54 -17.52
CA GLY A 140 -13.08 6.47 -17.86
C GLY A 140 -12.23 5.86 -16.75
N LEU A 141 -12.60 6.08 -15.47
CA LEU A 141 -11.94 5.44 -14.34
C LEU A 141 -12.23 3.94 -14.33
N GLU A 142 -13.49 3.53 -14.50
CA GLU A 142 -13.87 2.12 -14.58
C GLU A 142 -13.19 1.41 -15.75
N ASP A 143 -13.06 2.07 -16.90
CA ASP A 143 -12.32 1.57 -18.07
C ASP A 143 -10.84 1.33 -17.72
N ALA A 144 -10.20 2.28 -17.05
CA ALA A 144 -8.82 2.19 -16.60
C ALA A 144 -8.60 1.09 -15.55
N GLU A 145 -9.55 0.92 -14.62
CA GLU A 145 -9.55 -0.19 -13.65
C GLU A 145 -9.65 -1.55 -14.36
N ARG A 146 -10.51 -1.65 -15.38
CA ARG A 146 -10.60 -2.86 -16.20
C ARG A 146 -9.33 -3.10 -17.01
N GLU A 147 -8.70 -2.08 -17.56
CA GLU A 147 -7.42 -2.21 -18.28
C GLU A 147 -6.31 -2.70 -17.34
N LEU A 148 -6.21 -2.13 -16.14
CA LEU A 148 -5.25 -2.55 -15.12
C LEU A 148 -5.49 -4.00 -14.69
N GLY A 149 -6.75 -4.40 -14.47
CA GLY A 149 -7.11 -5.77 -14.13
C GLY A 149 -6.93 -6.77 -15.29
N ALA A 150 -7.14 -6.32 -16.53
CA ALA A 150 -6.96 -7.12 -17.74
C ALA A 150 -5.50 -7.22 -18.18
N ALA A 151 -4.58 -6.46 -17.59
CA ALA A 151 -3.15 -6.60 -17.79
C ALA A 151 -2.69 -7.98 -17.28
N ARG A 152 -2.87 -9.00 -18.12
CA ARG A 152 -2.55 -10.43 -17.90
C ARG A 152 -1.08 -10.69 -17.53
N ASN A 153 -0.25 -9.66 -17.56
CA ASN A 153 1.17 -9.66 -17.25
C ASN A 153 1.50 -8.86 -15.99
N LEU A 154 0.61 -8.80 -14.99
CA LEU A 154 0.98 -8.53 -13.58
C LEU A 154 1.87 -9.67 -13.06
N ARG A 155 2.96 -9.97 -13.76
CA ARG A 155 4.06 -10.73 -13.19
C ARG A 155 4.67 -9.81 -12.16
N LEU A 156 4.66 -10.20 -10.90
CA LEU A 156 5.29 -9.43 -9.82
C LEU A 156 6.76 -9.11 -10.15
N SER A 157 7.41 -9.94 -10.97
CA SER A 157 8.76 -9.68 -11.50
C SER A 157 8.87 -8.52 -12.50
N THR A 158 7.78 -8.10 -13.14
CA THR A 158 7.77 -6.92 -14.04
C THR A 158 7.61 -5.60 -13.30
N ASP A 159 7.08 -5.62 -12.07
CA ASP A 159 6.99 -4.43 -11.21
C ASP A 159 7.70 -4.68 -9.87
N PRO A 160 8.97 -4.29 -9.73
CA PRO A 160 9.72 -4.54 -8.51
C PRO A 160 9.23 -3.69 -7.33
N LEU A 161 8.46 -2.62 -7.53
CA LEU A 161 7.85 -1.86 -6.43
C LEU A 161 6.71 -2.67 -5.82
N LEU A 162 5.81 -3.16 -6.69
CA LEU A 162 4.70 -4.01 -6.28
C LEU A 162 5.20 -5.36 -5.75
N GLY A 163 6.17 -5.98 -6.43
CA GLY A 163 6.81 -7.22 -6.02
C GLY A 163 7.40 -7.15 -4.62
N SER A 164 8.07 -6.05 -4.25
CA SER A 164 8.62 -5.87 -2.89
C SER A 164 7.55 -5.93 -1.79
N MET A 165 6.34 -5.44 -2.07
CA MET A 165 5.22 -5.54 -1.12
C MET A 165 4.75 -6.98 -0.94
N PHE A 166 4.62 -7.73 -2.04
CA PHE A 166 4.24 -9.15 -1.98
C PHE A 166 5.33 -10.02 -1.35
N ASP A 167 6.60 -9.79 -1.69
CA ASP A 167 7.73 -10.51 -1.13
C ASP A 167 7.83 -10.28 0.38
N TYR A 168 7.57 -9.07 0.86
CA TYR A 168 7.50 -8.78 2.30
C TYR A 168 6.35 -9.54 2.99
N LEU A 169 5.17 -9.62 2.36
CA LEU A 169 4.02 -10.35 2.89
C LEU A 169 4.25 -11.87 2.91
N ALA A 170 4.93 -12.39 1.88
CA ALA A 170 5.27 -13.80 1.73
C ALA A 170 6.50 -14.22 2.55
N ALA A 171 7.28 -13.26 3.08
CA ALA A 171 8.48 -13.56 3.83
C ALA A 171 8.18 -14.23 5.18
N ASP A 172 8.78 -15.40 5.38
CA ASP A 172 8.69 -16.16 6.61
C ASP A 172 9.49 -15.50 7.74
N GLY A 173 8.78 -15.15 8.81
CA GLY A 173 9.35 -14.70 10.08
C GLY A 173 10.06 -13.34 10.05
N PRO A 174 10.55 -12.89 11.23
CA PRO A 174 11.15 -11.57 11.37
C PRO A 174 12.41 -11.35 10.52
N GLU A 175 13.25 -12.37 10.37
CA GLU A 175 14.48 -12.33 9.59
C GLU A 175 14.19 -12.24 8.08
N GLY A 176 13.18 -12.97 7.61
CA GLY A 176 12.71 -12.89 6.22
C GLY A 176 12.26 -11.48 5.89
N ARG A 177 11.37 -10.93 6.71
CA ARG A 177 10.84 -9.56 6.56
C ARG A 177 11.92 -8.50 6.65
N SER A 178 12.89 -8.66 7.56
CA SER A 178 14.05 -7.76 7.68
C SER A 178 14.86 -7.72 6.38
N ARG A 179 15.07 -8.87 5.72
CA ARG A 179 15.78 -8.91 4.43
C ARG A 179 15.00 -8.20 3.33
N MET A 180 13.68 -8.35 3.29
CA MET A 180 12.83 -7.67 2.31
C MET A 180 12.81 -6.15 2.53
N LEU A 181 12.79 -5.69 3.78
CA LEU A 181 12.94 -4.27 4.10
C LEU A 181 14.29 -3.71 3.64
N LEU A 182 15.39 -4.44 3.87
CA LEU A 182 16.71 -4.02 3.38
C LEU A 182 16.74 -3.90 1.85
N ALA A 183 16.13 -4.85 1.13
CA ALA A 183 16.02 -4.78 -0.33
C ALA A 183 15.20 -3.57 -0.79
N ALA A 184 14.10 -3.26 -0.09
CA ALA A 184 13.31 -2.06 -0.36
C ALA A 184 14.08 -0.76 -0.07
N PHE A 185 14.92 -0.73 0.96
CA PHE A 185 15.78 0.43 1.25
C PHE A 185 16.82 0.64 0.14
N GLU A 186 17.37 -0.44 -0.42
CA GLU A 186 18.27 -0.38 -1.58
C GLU A 186 17.55 0.10 -2.85
N GLN A 187 16.30 -0.30 -3.04
CA GLN A 187 15.45 0.20 -4.11
C GLN A 187 15.18 1.71 -3.96
N GLY A 188 14.95 2.16 -2.73
CA GLY A 188 14.95 3.59 -2.37
C GLY A 188 13.68 4.35 -2.74
N ASN A 189 12.59 3.68 -3.13
CA ASN A 189 11.32 4.35 -3.40
C ASN A 189 10.63 4.76 -2.08
N PRO A 190 10.37 6.06 -1.84
CA PRO A 190 9.80 6.55 -0.60
C PRO A 190 8.44 5.93 -0.25
N ASP A 191 7.56 5.77 -1.22
CA ASP A 191 6.18 5.31 -1.03
C ASP A 191 6.12 3.81 -0.70
N VAL A 192 6.94 2.99 -1.38
CA VAL A 192 7.09 1.56 -1.05
C VAL A 192 7.67 1.40 0.35
N ILE A 193 8.77 2.11 0.67
CA ILE A 193 9.39 2.02 1.99
C ILE A 193 8.40 2.42 3.08
N ALA A 194 7.70 3.55 2.91
CA ALA A 194 6.67 4.03 3.83
C ALA A 194 5.54 3.01 4.03
N SER A 195 5.12 2.34 2.96
CA SER A 195 4.06 1.32 3.02
C SER A 195 4.52 0.10 3.82
N LEU A 196 5.74 -0.37 3.57
CA LEU A 196 6.31 -1.54 4.26
C LEU A 196 6.57 -1.31 5.74
N VAL A 197 6.94 -0.09 6.14
CA VAL A 197 7.15 0.27 7.55
C VAL A 197 5.89 0.79 8.25
N SER A 198 4.77 0.94 7.54
CA SER A 198 3.49 1.38 8.12
C SER A 198 3.06 0.56 9.36
N PRO A 199 3.21 -0.78 9.39
CA PRO A 199 2.90 -1.59 10.58
C PRO A 199 3.65 -1.17 11.85
N VAL A 200 4.84 -0.57 11.74
CA VAL A 200 5.62 -0.06 12.89
C VAL A 200 4.82 0.98 13.68
N PHE A 201 4.04 1.81 12.99
CA PHE A 201 3.21 2.83 13.64
C PHE A 201 2.03 2.21 14.38
N HIS A 202 1.47 1.11 13.87
CA HIS A 202 0.40 0.39 14.56
C HIS A 202 0.90 -0.26 15.87
N GLU A 203 2.16 -0.68 15.92
CA GLU A 203 2.74 -1.29 17.11
C GLU A 203 3.26 -0.25 18.12
N ARG A 204 3.99 0.76 17.64
CA ARG A 204 4.73 1.69 18.51
C ARG A 204 3.92 2.91 18.93
N VAL A 205 2.81 3.22 18.27
CA VAL A 205 1.89 4.26 18.76
C VAL A 205 0.96 3.60 19.78
N PRO A 206 0.98 4.04 21.05
CA PRO A 206 0.07 3.49 22.03
C PRO A 206 -1.36 3.89 21.66
N VAL A 207 -2.14 2.88 21.27
CA VAL A 207 -3.59 2.94 21.10
C VAL A 207 -4.17 2.12 22.24
N ARG A 208 -4.89 2.76 23.17
CA ARG A 208 -5.70 2.01 24.15
C ARG A 208 -6.94 1.49 23.42
N ASP A 209 -7.47 0.34 23.83
CA ASP A 209 -8.51 -0.43 23.13
C ASP A 209 -9.83 0.31 22.79
N GLU A 210 -9.98 1.57 23.22
CA GLU A 210 -11.14 2.42 22.95
C GLU A 210 -10.82 3.70 22.15
N GLN A 211 -9.55 3.95 21.80
CA GLN A 211 -9.13 5.15 21.09
C GLN A 211 -9.07 4.93 19.58
N ASP A 212 -9.65 5.86 18.81
CA ASP A 212 -9.55 5.86 17.36
C ASP A 212 -8.09 6.00 16.90
N SER A 213 -7.57 4.97 16.24
CA SER A 213 -6.22 4.96 15.66
C SER A 213 -5.96 6.16 14.72
N THR A 214 -7.00 6.69 14.08
CA THR A 214 -6.97 7.89 13.24
C THR A 214 -6.68 9.13 14.08
N ALA A 215 -7.31 9.26 15.25
CA ALA A 215 -7.09 10.37 16.17
C ALA A 215 -5.67 10.36 16.78
N ARG A 216 -5.02 9.20 16.80
CA ARG A 216 -3.60 9.03 17.19
C ARG A 216 -2.64 9.19 16.01
N GLY A 217 -3.18 9.33 14.81
CA GLY A 217 -2.44 9.54 13.57
C GLY A 217 -1.70 8.32 13.02
N VAL A 218 -2.03 7.11 13.51
CA VAL A 218 -1.38 5.86 13.09
C VAL A 218 -1.37 5.67 11.56
N PRO A 219 -2.50 5.88 10.84
CA PRO A 219 -2.53 5.72 9.38
C PRO A 219 -1.68 6.73 8.61
N PHE A 220 -1.21 7.80 9.27
CA PHE A 220 -0.48 8.90 8.62
C PHE A 220 1.04 8.84 8.86
N GLY A 221 1.51 7.96 9.75
CA GLY A 221 2.94 7.82 10.05
C GLY A 221 3.78 7.49 8.81
N GLY A 222 3.28 6.59 7.96
CA GLY A 222 3.90 6.27 6.67
C GLY A 222 4.06 7.49 5.77
N ALA A 223 3.06 8.38 5.72
CA ALA A 223 3.14 9.59 4.89
C ALA A 223 4.27 10.53 5.34
N LEU A 224 4.46 10.69 6.66
CA LEU A 224 5.57 11.46 7.22
C LEU A 224 6.95 10.84 6.92
N VAL A 225 7.03 9.51 6.87
CA VAL A 225 8.25 8.79 6.44
C VAL A 225 8.50 9.03 4.96
N ALA A 226 7.49 8.87 4.09
CA ALA A 226 7.62 9.11 2.65
C ALA A 226 8.13 10.52 2.35
N CYS A 227 7.56 11.56 2.98
CA CYS A 227 8.01 12.95 2.79
C CYS A 227 9.50 13.13 3.17
N ARG A 228 9.93 12.57 4.30
CA ARG A 228 11.33 12.64 4.76
C ARG A 228 12.30 11.87 3.86
N LEU A 229 11.81 10.86 3.15
CA LEU A 229 12.57 10.09 2.17
C LEU A 229 12.53 10.75 0.77
N GLY A 230 11.80 11.84 0.59
CA GLY A 230 11.80 12.65 -0.63
C GLY A 230 10.58 12.48 -1.54
N ALA A 231 9.47 11.89 -1.05
CA ALA A 231 8.19 11.95 -1.76
C ALA A 231 7.70 13.40 -1.90
N ASP A 232 6.96 13.70 -2.98
CA ASP A 232 6.27 14.98 -3.12
C ASP A 232 5.17 15.10 -2.07
N CYS A 233 5.31 16.09 -1.20
CA CYS A 233 4.39 16.40 -0.12
C CYS A 233 3.97 17.88 -0.11
N GLY A 234 4.12 18.58 -1.24
CA GLY A 234 3.75 19.99 -1.38
C GLY A 234 2.23 20.23 -1.47
N PRO A 235 1.80 21.48 -1.73
CA PRO A 235 0.39 21.88 -1.68
C PRO A 235 -0.45 21.23 -2.77
N GLY A 236 0.14 20.99 -3.95
CA GLY A 236 -0.54 20.31 -5.05
C GLY A 236 -0.48 18.79 -4.97
N ALA A 237 0.38 18.21 -4.12
CA ALA A 237 0.61 16.77 -4.06
C ALA A 237 -0.71 16.04 -3.77
N PRO A 238 -1.01 14.90 -4.45
CA PRO A 238 -2.29 14.22 -4.27
C PRO A 238 -2.58 13.90 -2.80
N ARG A 239 -1.57 13.49 -2.04
CA ARG A 239 -1.72 13.18 -0.61
C ARG A 239 -2.10 14.40 0.24
N THR A 240 -1.55 15.58 -0.05
CA THR A 240 -1.91 16.82 0.65
C THR A 240 -3.36 17.21 0.35
N LEU A 241 -3.75 17.12 -0.93
CA LEU A 241 -5.12 17.39 -1.37
C LEU A 241 -6.12 16.42 -0.75
N GLU A 242 -5.79 15.13 -0.69
CA GLU A 242 -6.62 14.10 -0.05
C GLU A 242 -6.87 14.39 1.44
N LEU A 243 -5.85 14.79 2.20
CA LEU A 243 -6.00 15.12 3.62
C LEU A 243 -6.97 16.29 3.82
N CYS A 244 -6.89 17.32 2.99
CA CYS A 244 -7.84 18.42 3.01
C CYS A 244 -9.24 17.96 2.60
N MET A 245 -9.37 17.29 1.44
CA MET A 245 -10.63 16.82 0.90
C MET A 245 -11.39 15.90 1.88
N MET A 246 -10.72 14.88 2.40
CA MET A 246 -11.34 13.83 3.22
C MET A 246 -11.52 14.25 4.68
N LEU A 247 -10.51 14.88 5.27
CA LEU A 247 -10.45 15.12 6.72
C LEU A 247 -10.62 16.60 7.09
N GLY A 248 -10.62 17.51 6.12
CA GLY A 248 -10.65 18.96 6.37
C GLY A 248 -9.30 19.52 6.85
N TRP A 249 -8.23 18.74 6.75
CA TRP A 249 -6.88 19.13 7.19
C TRP A 249 -6.16 19.84 6.05
N CYS A 250 -6.52 21.10 5.82
CA CYS A 250 -6.11 21.87 4.66
C CYS A 250 -4.89 22.75 4.95
N ALA A 251 -3.74 22.38 4.39
CA ALA A 251 -2.48 23.11 4.52
C ALA A 251 -1.58 22.91 3.29
N ASP A 252 -0.45 23.61 3.25
CA ASP A 252 0.46 23.61 2.08
C ASP A 252 1.40 22.40 1.99
N SER A 253 1.28 21.43 2.91
CA SER A 253 2.04 20.19 2.86
C SER A 253 1.45 19.09 3.72
N VAL A 254 1.84 17.84 3.48
CA VAL A 254 1.44 16.70 4.34
C VAL A 254 1.81 16.94 5.81
N PRO A 255 3.05 17.32 6.21
CA PRO A 255 3.36 17.58 7.61
C PRO A 255 2.51 18.69 8.23
N ALA A 256 2.28 19.79 7.50
CA ALA A 256 1.46 20.90 7.99
C ALA A 256 -0.02 20.50 8.17
N ALA A 257 -0.57 19.73 7.22
CA ALA A 257 -1.94 19.22 7.28
C ALA A 257 -2.11 18.28 8.49
N LEU A 258 -1.15 17.37 8.70
CA LEU A 258 -1.16 16.47 9.85
C LEU A 258 -0.98 17.21 11.17
N GLN A 259 -0.16 18.27 11.22
CA GLN A 259 -0.01 19.11 12.40
C GLN A 259 -1.33 19.80 12.75
N GLN A 260 -2.03 20.36 11.76
CA GLN A 260 -3.34 20.98 11.95
C GLN A 260 -4.38 19.96 12.44
N GLY A 261 -4.41 18.78 11.84
CA GLY A 261 -5.41 17.75 12.13
C GLY A 261 -5.22 17.01 13.45
N LEU A 262 -3.98 16.65 13.78
CA LEU A 262 -3.64 15.83 14.95
C LEU A 262 -3.34 16.69 16.20
N GLY A 263 -3.06 17.99 16.02
CA GLY A 263 -2.74 18.91 17.11
C GLY A 263 -1.61 18.37 17.99
N ALA A 264 -1.89 18.21 19.29
CA ALA A 264 -0.91 17.74 20.26
C ALA A 264 -0.33 16.35 19.94
N GLN A 265 -1.06 15.49 19.22
CA GLN A 265 -0.58 14.15 18.86
C GLN A 265 0.45 14.16 17.74
N PHE A 266 0.49 15.24 16.94
CA PHE A 266 1.43 15.37 15.83
C PHE A 266 2.88 15.23 16.29
N ALA A 267 3.27 15.87 17.40
CA ALA A 267 4.66 15.84 17.87
C ALA A 267 5.14 14.42 18.25
N ALA A 268 4.24 13.56 18.73
CA ALA A 268 4.57 12.17 19.02
C ALA A 268 4.75 11.36 17.72
N LEU A 269 3.83 11.51 16.78
CA LEU A 269 3.89 10.85 15.48
C LEU A 269 5.12 11.31 14.67
N ASP A 270 5.41 12.61 14.68
CA ASP A 270 6.52 13.22 13.97
C ASP A 270 7.88 12.72 14.49
N ARG A 271 8.03 12.63 15.83
CA ARG A 271 9.22 12.02 16.44
C ARG A 271 9.37 10.55 16.06
N LEU A 272 8.30 9.78 16.08
CA LEU A 272 8.34 8.36 15.68
C LEU A 272 8.70 8.22 14.20
N ALA A 273 8.14 9.04 13.31
CA ALA A 273 8.49 9.05 11.90
C ALA A 273 9.97 9.40 11.67
N SER A 274 10.51 10.37 12.42
CA SER A 274 11.95 10.67 12.40
C SER A 274 12.80 9.49 12.87
N GLN A 275 12.41 8.79 13.94
CA GLN A 275 13.11 7.59 14.41
C GLN A 275 13.10 6.47 13.37
N VAL A 276 11.96 6.22 12.73
CA VAL A 276 11.84 5.22 11.66
C VAL A 276 12.77 5.58 10.49
N VAL A 277 12.83 6.85 10.08
CA VAL A 277 13.74 7.31 9.02
C VAL A 277 15.21 7.16 9.42
N ASP A 278 15.56 7.40 10.68
CA ASP A 278 16.92 7.16 11.18
C ASP A 278 17.27 5.67 11.18
N GLU A 279 16.34 4.78 11.55
CA GLU A 279 16.50 3.32 11.46
C GLU A 279 16.70 2.87 10.00
N ILE A 280 15.93 3.44 9.05
CA ILE A 280 16.10 3.20 7.60
C ILE A 280 17.49 3.64 7.13
N ARG A 281 17.92 4.86 7.47
CA ARG A 281 19.24 5.42 7.08
C ARG A 281 20.40 4.61 7.65
N ARG A 282 20.25 4.08 8.86
CA ARG A 282 21.22 3.17 9.50
C ARG A 282 21.15 1.74 8.95
N ARG A 283 20.18 1.44 8.09
CA ARG A 283 19.88 0.10 7.57
C ARG A 283 19.57 -0.90 8.69
N ASP A 284 18.94 -0.45 9.78
CA ASP A 284 18.54 -1.31 10.90
C ASP A 284 17.12 -1.85 10.71
N ALA A 285 16.95 -2.70 9.68
CA ALA A 285 15.65 -3.24 9.30
C ALA A 285 15.01 -4.12 10.40
N ARG A 286 15.81 -4.72 11.28
CA ARG A 286 15.31 -5.59 12.36
C ARG A 286 14.44 -4.85 13.34
N ARG A 287 14.74 -3.59 13.63
CA ARG A 287 13.89 -2.75 14.47
C ARG A 287 12.55 -2.46 13.81
N LEU A 288 12.50 -2.43 12.48
CA LEU A 288 11.34 -2.04 11.70
C LEU A 288 10.42 -3.21 11.35
N VAL A 289 10.73 -4.43 11.80
CA VAL A 289 9.84 -5.57 11.69
C VAL A 289 8.96 -5.66 12.94
N PRO A 290 7.63 -5.72 12.78
CA PRO A 290 6.74 -5.85 13.91
C PRO A 290 7.00 -7.11 14.74
N ALA A 291 6.78 -7.04 16.05
CA ALA A 291 6.88 -8.21 16.92
C ALA A 291 5.86 -9.30 16.50
N PRO A 292 6.18 -10.59 16.66
CA PRO A 292 5.20 -11.67 16.52
C PRO A 292 4.01 -11.41 17.44
N ARG A 293 2.79 -11.54 16.93
CA ARG A 293 1.59 -11.55 17.78
C ARG A 293 1.41 -12.99 18.25
N ASP A 294 1.56 -13.21 19.56
CA ASP A 294 1.25 -14.47 20.23
C ASP A 294 -0.25 -14.77 20.25
#